data_AF-A0A015K042-F1
#
_entry.id   AF-A0A015K042-F1
#
_cell.length_a   1.000
_cell.length_b   1.000
_cell.length_c   1.000
_cell.angle_alpha   90.00
_cell.angle_beta   90.00
_cell.angle_gamma   90.00
#
_symmetry.space_group_name_H-M   'P 1'
#
loop_
_entity.id
_entity.type
_entity.pdbx_description
1 polymer ?
#
loop_
_entity_poly.entity_id
_entity_poly.type
_entity_poly.pdbx_seq_one_letter_code
_entity_poly.pdbx_strand_id
1 'polypeptide(L)'
;MVVNCDGVTVDLTTRKLLENNKMSEVYERSGDLCGSTFIDQEFIKFLHRKLGRNAIGLLRENYYDQFQYMIQDFCRNVKLLFTGDPSEYRLYELEIEETVPVLLQYIKGKDKEDIKENEWVVDIEYKDIKAMFDPIVDRIIKLIHSQLSNARKECSVMFLVGSFR
;
A
#
# COMPACT_ATOMS: atom_id res chain seq x y z
N MET A 1 -18.11 -15.31 -4.81
CA MET A 1 -16.65 -15.26 -4.60
C MET A 1 -16.36 -14.50 -3.33
N VAL A 2 -15.36 -14.93 -2.56
CA VAL A 2 -14.80 -14.14 -1.45
C VAL A 2 -13.40 -13.73 -1.86
N VAL A 3 -13.11 -12.43 -1.83
CA VAL A 3 -11.79 -11.84 -2.02
C VAL A 3 -11.37 -11.29 -0.67
N ASN A 4 -10.43 -11.98 -0.02
CA ASN A 4 -9.90 -11.58 1.27
C ASN A 4 -8.61 -10.80 1.06
N CYS A 5 -8.67 -9.48 1.20
CA CYS A 5 -7.52 -8.60 1.08
C CYS A 5 -6.97 -8.26 2.47
N ASP A 6 -5.87 -8.91 2.84
CA ASP A 6 -5.22 -8.71 4.14
C ASP A 6 -3.94 -7.85 3.99
N GLY A 7 -3.21 -7.68 5.10
CA GLY A 7 -1.98 -6.90 5.13
C GLY A 7 -0.88 -7.49 4.25
N VAL A 8 -0.77 -8.81 4.12
CA VAL A 8 0.33 -9.45 3.37
C VAL A 8 -0.18 -10.16 2.13
N THR A 9 -1.27 -10.91 2.26
CA THR A 9 -1.81 -11.75 1.19
C THR A 9 -3.15 -11.24 0.73
N VAL A 10 -3.47 -11.56 -0.53
CA VAL A 10 -4.83 -11.49 -1.04
C VAL A 10 -5.22 -12.89 -1.48
N ASP A 11 -6.29 -13.42 -0.90
CA ASP A 11 -6.74 -14.79 -1.08
C ASP A 11 -8.16 -14.83 -1.65
N LEU A 12 -8.36 -15.54 -2.75
CA LEU A 12 -9.64 -15.66 -3.43
C LEU A 12 -10.17 -17.08 -3.27
N THR A 13 -11.47 -17.17 -2.98
CA THR A 13 -12.17 -18.45 -2.94
C THR A 13 -13.53 -18.32 -3.63
N THR A 14 -13.80 -19.22 -4.57
CA THR A 14 -15.11 -19.32 -5.22
C THR A 14 -15.89 -20.50 -4.67
N ARG A 15 -17.14 -20.26 -4.25
CA ARG A 15 -18.06 -21.28 -3.74
C ARG A 15 -19.41 -21.16 -4.43
N LYS A 16 -20.09 -22.28 -4.60
CA LYS A 16 -21.46 -22.33 -5.08
C LYS A 16 -22.41 -22.59 -3.92
N LEU A 17 -23.52 -21.83 -3.86
CA LEU A 17 -24.61 -22.06 -2.93
C LEU A 17 -25.56 -23.11 -3.51
N LEU A 18 -25.96 -24.08 -2.70
CA LEU A 18 -26.92 -25.13 -3.04
C LEU A 18 -28.30 -24.79 -2.46
N GLU A 19 -29.35 -25.39 -3.02
CA GLU A 19 -30.76 -25.13 -2.67
C GLU A 19 -31.11 -25.33 -1.18
N ASN A 20 -30.32 -26.11 -0.44
CA ASN A 20 -30.49 -26.34 0.99
C ASN A 20 -29.63 -25.39 1.86
N ASN A 21 -29.27 -24.21 1.35
CA ASN A 21 -28.38 -23.24 1.98
C ASN A 21 -27.00 -23.79 2.36
N LYS A 22 -26.58 -24.93 1.78
CA LYS A 22 -25.22 -25.44 1.95
C LYS A 22 -24.30 -24.86 0.90
N MET A 23 -23.04 -24.66 1.25
CA MET A 23 -22.00 -24.34 0.28
C MET A 23 -21.42 -25.64 -0.29
N SER A 24 -21.30 -25.72 -1.62
CA SER A 24 -20.61 -26.82 -2.29
C SER A 24 -19.11 -26.54 -2.47
N GLU A 25 -18.45 -27.47 -3.19
CA GLU A 25 -17.02 -27.51 -3.52
C GLU A 25 -16.41 -26.14 -3.88
N VAL A 26 -15.19 -25.94 -3.39
CA VAL A 26 -14.33 -24.82 -3.78
C VAL A 26 -13.81 -25.13 -5.18
N TYR A 27 -14.28 -24.39 -6.18
CA TYR A 27 -13.86 -24.62 -7.56
C TYR A 27 -12.37 -24.38 -7.75
N GLU A 28 -11.82 -23.36 -7.09
CA GLU A 28 -10.39 -23.01 -7.15
C GLU A 28 -10.07 -21.98 -6.06
N ARG A 29 -8.88 -22.09 -5.47
CA ARG A 29 -8.27 -21.06 -4.62
C ARG A 29 -7.11 -20.44 -5.38
N SER A 30 -7.04 -19.13 -5.39
CA SER A 30 -5.88 -18.39 -5.88
C SER A 30 -5.48 -17.35 -4.84
N GLY A 31 -4.21 -16.95 -4.88
CA GLY A 31 -3.69 -15.95 -3.96
C GLY A 31 -2.42 -15.32 -4.50
N ASP A 32 -2.11 -14.14 -4.00
CA ASP A 32 -0.87 -13.41 -4.34
C ASP A 32 -0.36 -12.62 -3.11
N LEU A 33 0.94 -12.34 -3.09
CA LEU A 33 1.60 -11.47 -2.11
C LEU A 33 1.43 -10.02 -2.57
N CYS A 34 0.20 -9.50 -2.45
CA CYS A 34 -0.18 -8.14 -2.83
C CYS A 34 -1.09 -7.49 -1.79
N GLY A 35 -0.92 -7.82 -0.51
CA GLY A 35 -1.64 -7.17 0.59
C GLY A 35 -1.21 -5.72 0.84
N SER A 36 -1.83 -5.06 1.83
CA SER A 36 -1.64 -3.62 2.04
C SER A 36 -0.22 -3.21 2.43
N THR A 37 0.61 -4.12 2.97
CA THR A 37 2.03 -3.87 3.30
C THR A 37 2.87 -3.55 2.06
N PHE A 38 2.42 -3.92 0.87
CA PHE A 38 3.10 -3.56 -0.38
C PHE A 38 2.92 -2.08 -0.74
N ILE A 39 1.88 -1.41 -0.22
CA ILE A 39 1.73 0.04 -0.33
C ILE A 39 2.80 0.74 0.51
N ASP A 40 3.09 0.22 1.70
CA ASP A 40 4.16 0.74 2.57
C ASP A 40 5.53 0.64 1.86
N GLN A 41 5.74 -0.42 1.08
CA GLN A 41 6.94 -0.57 0.25
C GLN A 41 7.00 0.45 -0.88
N GLU A 42 5.89 0.79 -1.51
CA GLU A 42 5.84 1.87 -2.52
C GLU A 42 6.10 3.24 -1.89
N PHE A 43 5.59 3.49 -0.68
CA PHE A 43 5.94 4.69 0.09
C PHE A 43 7.45 4.78 0.36
N ILE A 44 8.08 3.68 0.80
CA ILE A 44 9.54 3.63 0.99
C ILE A 44 10.28 3.88 -0.33
N LYS A 45 9.79 3.33 -1.46
CA LYS A 45 10.38 3.58 -2.79
C LYS A 45 10.23 5.03 -3.22
N PHE A 46 9.12 5.68 -2.88
CA PHE A 46 8.93 7.11 -3.11
C PHE A 46 9.98 7.91 -2.33
N LEU A 47 10.16 7.63 -1.03
CA LEU A 47 11.19 8.28 -0.23
C LEU A 47 12.60 8.02 -0.73
N HIS A 48 12.91 6.82 -1.26
CA HIS A 48 14.20 6.57 -1.91
C HIS A 48 14.49 7.52 -3.07
N ARG A 49 13.46 7.97 -3.80
CA ARG A 49 13.60 8.90 -4.93
C ARG A 49 13.73 10.34 -4.46
N LYS A 50 13.10 10.70 -3.34
CA LYS A 50 13.11 12.06 -2.78
C LYS A 50 14.33 12.36 -1.91
N LEU A 51 14.75 11.40 -1.09
CA LEU A 51 15.73 11.59 -0.02
C LEU A 51 17.03 10.79 -0.20
N GLY A 52 17.08 10.00 -1.27
CA GLY A 52 18.20 9.14 -1.60
C GLY A 52 18.09 7.75 -0.97
N ARG A 53 18.33 6.71 -1.80
CA ARG A 53 18.23 5.30 -1.38
C ARG A 53 19.11 4.95 -0.18
N ASN A 54 20.34 5.46 -0.17
CA ASN A 54 21.28 5.19 0.91
C ASN A 54 20.81 5.80 2.24
N ALA A 55 20.15 6.96 2.22
CA ALA A 55 19.70 7.63 3.43
C ALA A 55 18.63 6.81 4.16
N ILE A 56 17.61 6.36 3.42
CA ILE A 56 16.55 5.51 3.96
C ILE A 56 17.10 4.13 4.38
N GLY A 57 18.04 3.57 3.62
CA GLY A 57 18.73 2.33 3.97
C GLY A 57 19.45 2.43 5.32
N LEU A 58 20.26 3.48 5.51
CA LEU A 58 20.98 3.73 6.76
C LEU A 58 20.05 4.06 7.92
N LEU A 59 18.94 4.75 7.69
CA LEU A 59 17.89 4.98 8.69
C LEU A 59 17.30 3.64 9.16
N ARG A 60 16.94 2.76 8.23
CA ARG A 60 16.37 1.44 8.55
C ARG A 60 17.35 0.56 9.33
N GLU A 61 18.63 0.60 8.96
CA GLU A 61 19.67 -0.23 9.58
C GLU A 61 20.06 0.26 10.98
N ASN A 62 20.23 1.58 11.16
CA ASN A 62 20.77 2.15 12.40
C ASN A 62 19.70 2.67 13.36
N TYR A 63 18.50 2.99 12.86
CA TYR A 63 17.40 3.59 13.62
C TYR A 63 16.05 2.99 13.21
N TYR A 64 15.94 1.66 13.30
CA TYR A 64 14.76 0.92 12.85
C TYR A 64 13.44 1.41 13.48
N ASP A 65 13.45 1.79 14.76
CA ASP A 65 12.24 2.27 15.44
C ASP A 65 11.72 3.59 14.84
N GLN A 66 12.60 4.51 14.47
CA GLN A 66 12.21 5.75 13.80
C GLN A 66 11.79 5.51 12.36
N PHE A 67 12.45 4.59 11.66
CA PHE A 67 12.02 4.13 10.34
C PHE A 67 10.59 3.56 10.39
N GLN A 68 10.29 2.73 11.40
CA GLN A 68 8.93 2.19 11.60
C GLN A 68 7.94 3.26 12.01
N TYR A 69 8.33 4.21 12.86
CA TYR A 69 7.46 5.33 13.25
C TYR A 69 7.03 6.16 12.04
N MET A 70 7.97 6.51 11.15
CA MET A 70 7.68 7.23 9.90
C MET A 70 6.68 6.47 9.00
N ILE A 71 6.81 5.14 8.89
CA ILE A 71 5.85 4.33 8.14
C ILE A 71 4.48 4.33 8.84
N GLN A 72 4.45 4.22 10.17
CA GLN A 72 3.19 4.24 10.92
C GLN A 72 2.48 5.59 10.83
N ASP A 73 3.23 6.69 10.81
CA ASP A 73 2.68 8.03 10.63
C ASP A 73 1.98 8.15 9.27
N PHE A 74 2.69 7.76 8.20
CA PHE A 74 2.11 7.66 6.86
C PHE A 74 0.86 6.77 6.83
N CYS A 75 0.91 5.60 7.48
CA CYS A 75 -0.23 4.70 7.52
C CYS A 75 -1.47 5.35 8.16
N ARG A 76 -1.29 6.05 9.29
CA ARG A 76 -2.38 6.69 10.05
C ARG A 76 -2.95 7.90 9.35
N ASN A 77 -2.08 8.74 8.81
CA ASN A 77 -2.46 10.05 8.29
C ASN A 77 -2.82 10.03 6.81
N VAL A 78 -2.42 8.98 6.08
CA VAL A 78 -2.62 8.91 4.63
C VAL A 78 -3.25 7.60 4.21
N LYS A 79 -2.54 6.49 4.40
CA LYS A 79 -2.92 5.20 3.81
C LYS A 79 -4.32 4.74 4.24
N LEU A 80 -4.61 4.80 5.54
CA LEU A 80 -5.90 4.39 6.11
C LEU A 80 -7.06 5.31 5.71
N LEU A 81 -6.75 6.56 5.35
CA LEU A 81 -7.73 7.60 4.99
C LEU A 81 -7.91 7.73 3.48
N PHE A 82 -7.08 7.07 2.67
CA PHE A 82 -7.10 7.22 1.23
C PHE A 82 -8.32 6.49 0.61
N THR A 83 -9.24 7.26 0.03
CA THR A 83 -10.44 6.74 -0.63
C THR A 83 -10.27 6.59 -2.14
N GLY A 84 -9.22 7.19 -2.71
CA GLY A 84 -9.02 7.30 -4.15
C GLY A 84 -9.80 8.46 -4.79
N ASP A 85 -10.60 9.23 -4.05
CA ASP A 85 -11.26 10.44 -4.55
C ASP A 85 -10.32 11.66 -4.44
N PRO A 86 -9.93 12.31 -5.55
CA PRO A 86 -9.09 13.51 -5.51
C PRO A 86 -9.71 14.68 -4.72
N SER A 87 -11.04 14.76 -4.66
CA SER A 87 -11.75 15.86 -3.99
C SER A 87 -11.74 15.75 -2.46
N GLU A 88 -11.52 14.54 -1.93
CA GLU A 88 -11.39 14.27 -0.50
C GLU A 88 -9.93 14.32 -0.03
N TYR A 89 -8.98 14.32 -0.97
CA TYR A 89 -7.57 14.28 -0.66
C TYR A 89 -7.06 15.62 -0.13
N ARG A 90 -6.27 15.55 0.95
CA ARG A 90 -5.52 16.67 1.49
C ARG A 90 -4.04 16.39 1.31
N LEU A 91 -3.29 17.42 0.92
CA LEU A 91 -1.84 17.35 0.85
C LEU A 91 -1.31 16.82 2.18
N TYR A 92 -0.46 15.80 2.10
CA TYR A 92 0.25 15.30 3.26
C TYR A 92 1.70 15.77 3.19
N GLU A 93 2.08 16.50 4.23
CA GLU A 93 3.40 17.07 4.41
C GLU A 93 4.13 16.19 5.43
N LEU A 94 5.18 15.51 4.99
CA LEU A 94 6.04 14.76 5.90
C LEU A 94 7.18 15.68 6.36
N GLU A 95 7.02 16.25 7.54
CA GLU A 95 8.04 17.08 8.18
C GLU A 95 9.17 16.21 8.74
N ILE A 96 10.33 16.21 8.09
CA ILE A 96 11.44 15.31 8.44
C ILE A 96 12.06 15.69 9.79
N GLU A 97 12.15 16.98 10.12
CA GLU A 97 12.71 17.45 11.39
C GLU A 97 11.85 17.02 12.60
N GLU A 98 10.54 16.91 12.41
CA GLU A 98 9.62 16.48 13.47
C GLU A 98 9.46 14.95 13.51
N THR A 99 9.27 14.32 12.34
CA THR A 99 8.91 12.90 12.27
C THR A 99 10.11 11.98 12.43
N VAL A 100 11.25 12.35 11.82
CA VAL A 100 12.44 11.48 11.74
C VAL A 100 13.74 12.29 11.63
N PRO A 101 14.07 13.13 12.65
CA PRO A 101 15.20 14.07 12.57
C PRO A 101 16.55 13.40 12.34
N VAL A 102 16.72 12.13 12.75
CA VAL A 102 17.98 11.40 12.54
C VAL A 102 18.27 11.14 11.07
N LEU A 103 17.27 11.22 10.18
CA LEU A 103 17.44 11.03 8.74
C LEU A 103 18.26 12.18 8.12
N LEU A 104 18.19 13.39 8.68
CA LEU A 104 18.88 14.59 8.17
C LEU A 104 20.39 14.39 8.02
N GLN A 105 21.00 13.58 8.88
CA GLN A 105 22.43 13.29 8.84
C GLN A 105 22.83 12.41 7.65
N TYR A 106 21.88 11.67 7.06
CA TYR A 106 22.12 10.72 5.99
C TYR A 106 21.77 11.25 4.60
N ILE A 107 20.93 12.28 4.50
CA ILE A 107 20.62 12.95 3.23
C ILE A 107 21.84 13.75 2.77
N LYS A 108 22.23 13.60 1.50
CA LYS A 108 23.48 14.16 0.95
C LYS A 108 23.32 14.67 -0.47
N GLY A 109 24.25 15.52 -0.91
CA GLY A 109 24.32 16.03 -2.27
C GLY A 109 23.06 16.80 -2.66
N LYS A 110 22.62 16.62 -3.90
CA LYS A 110 21.45 17.31 -4.45
C LYS A 110 20.18 17.06 -3.62
N ASP A 111 19.94 15.82 -3.18
CA ASP A 111 18.76 15.50 -2.37
C ASP A 111 18.70 16.34 -1.07
N LYS A 112 19.86 16.70 -0.50
CA LYS A 112 19.96 17.56 0.69
C LYS A 112 19.67 19.02 0.36
N GLU A 113 20.13 19.50 -0.79
CA GLU A 113 19.87 20.85 -1.26
C GLU A 113 18.38 21.03 -1.55
N ASP A 114 17.80 20.11 -2.32
CA ASP A 114 16.39 20.11 -2.71
C ASP A 114 15.46 20.10 -1.47
N ILE A 115 15.71 19.24 -0.48
CA ILE A 115 14.85 19.19 0.71
C ILE A 115 15.06 20.39 1.64
N LYS A 116 16.27 20.95 1.70
CA LYS A 116 16.54 22.13 2.52
C LYS A 116 15.87 23.37 1.95
N GLU A 117 15.78 23.48 0.62
CA GLU A 117 15.01 24.52 -0.06
C GLU A 117 13.50 24.40 0.23
N ASN A 118 13.01 23.18 0.45
CA ASN A 118 11.63 22.89 0.85
C ASN A 118 11.48 22.78 2.39
N GLU A 119 12.32 23.48 3.16
CA GLU A 119 12.22 23.57 4.62
C GLU A 119 12.14 22.21 5.35
N TRP A 120 12.80 21.19 4.81
CA TRP A 120 12.77 19.82 5.33
C TRP A 120 11.43 19.10 5.29
N VAL A 121 10.54 19.54 4.42
CA VAL A 121 9.22 18.95 4.19
C VAL A 121 9.22 18.14 2.90
N VAL A 122 8.62 16.93 2.95
CA VAL A 122 8.30 16.16 1.75
C VAL A 122 6.81 16.23 1.49
N ASP A 123 6.45 17.02 0.49
CA ASP A 123 5.09 17.07 -0.04
C ASP A 123 4.75 15.78 -0.77
N ILE A 124 3.66 15.15 -0.36
CA ILE A 124 3.12 13.96 -1.00
C ILE A 124 1.75 14.31 -1.54
N GLU A 125 1.63 14.34 -2.88
CA GLU A 125 0.40 14.71 -3.55
C GLU A 125 -0.51 13.49 -3.79
N TYR A 126 -1.77 13.75 -4.16
CA TYR A 126 -2.74 12.71 -4.52
C TYR A 126 -2.18 11.72 -5.54
N LYS A 127 -1.49 12.23 -6.58
CA LYS A 127 -0.92 11.42 -7.65
C LYS A 127 0.17 10.46 -7.13
N ASP A 128 0.91 10.88 -6.10
CA ASP A 128 1.98 10.08 -5.52
C ASP A 128 1.38 8.94 -4.71
N ILE A 129 0.37 9.22 -3.87
CA ILE A 129 -0.36 8.19 -3.13
C ILE A 129 -1.06 7.22 -4.08
N LYS A 130 -1.73 7.75 -5.11
CA LYS A 130 -2.37 6.91 -6.12
C LYS A 130 -1.35 5.99 -6.81
N ALA A 131 -0.17 6.50 -7.15
CA ALA A 131 0.91 5.71 -7.73
C ALA A 131 1.47 4.64 -6.78
N MET A 132 1.31 4.78 -5.46
CA MET A 132 1.64 3.74 -4.48
C MET A 132 0.57 2.64 -4.45
N PHE A 133 -0.72 2.99 -4.59
CA PHE A 133 -1.82 2.02 -4.54
C PHE A 133 -2.04 1.28 -5.86
N ASP A 134 -1.99 1.98 -6.99
CA ASP A 134 -2.35 1.45 -8.31
C ASP A 134 -1.69 0.12 -8.66
N PRO A 135 -0.37 -0.08 -8.47
CA PRO A 135 0.27 -1.35 -8.82
C PRO A 135 -0.26 -2.54 -7.99
N ILE A 136 -0.70 -2.30 -6.76
CA ILE A 136 -1.23 -3.32 -5.86
C ILE A 136 -2.68 -3.63 -6.24
N VAL A 137 -3.50 -2.58 -6.43
CA VAL A 137 -4.90 -2.74 -6.84
C VAL A 137 -4.99 -3.45 -8.19
N ASP A 138 -4.12 -3.11 -9.15
CA ASP A 138 -4.05 -3.77 -10.46
C ASP A 138 -3.74 -5.26 -10.34
N ARG A 139 -2.87 -5.66 -9.41
CA ARG A 139 -2.58 -7.08 -9.15
C ARG A 139 -3.80 -7.82 -8.60
N ILE A 140 -4.53 -7.19 -7.67
CA ILE A 140 -5.75 -7.75 -7.10
C ILE A 140 -6.82 -7.92 -8.19
N ILE A 141 -7.02 -6.90 -9.03
CA ILE A 141 -7.97 -6.96 -10.15
C ILE A 141 -7.60 -8.08 -11.12
N LYS A 142 -6.32 -8.23 -11.48
CA LYS A 142 -5.83 -9.34 -12.33
C LYS A 142 -6.08 -10.71 -11.70
N LEU A 143 -5.89 -10.84 -10.39
CA LEU A 143 -6.14 -12.07 -9.65
C LEU A 143 -7.63 -12.43 -9.68
N ILE A 144 -8.51 -11.44 -9.47
CA ILE A 144 -9.97 -11.60 -9.59
C ILE A 144 -10.36 -12.04 -11.00
N HIS A 145 -9.86 -11.38 -12.05
CA HIS A 145 -10.15 -11.75 -13.43
C HIS A 145 -9.70 -13.18 -13.76
N SER A 146 -8.53 -13.59 -13.28
CA SER A 146 -8.01 -14.94 -13.50
C SER A 146 -8.90 -15.98 -12.83
N GLN A 147 -9.27 -15.75 -11.57
CA GLN A 147 -10.17 -16.62 -10.81
C GLN A 147 -11.55 -16.75 -11.47
N LEU A 148 -12.12 -15.64 -11.96
CA LEU A 148 -13.41 -15.64 -12.67
C LEU A 148 -13.34 -16.41 -13.99
N SER A 149 -12.26 -16.23 -14.75
CA SER A 149 -12.05 -16.91 -16.04
C SER A 149 -11.91 -18.42 -15.86
N ASN A 150 -11.23 -18.87 -14.80
CA ASN A 150 -11.01 -20.29 -14.54
C ASN A 150 -12.24 -21.00 -13.97
N ALA A 151 -13.12 -20.31 -13.24
CA ALA A 151 -14.32 -20.91 -12.65
C ALA A 151 -15.33 -21.45 -13.70
N ARG A 152 -15.22 -21.03 -14.98
CA ARG A 152 -16.08 -21.45 -16.12
C ARG A 152 -17.59 -21.33 -15.87
N LYS A 153 -17.98 -20.55 -14.86
CA LYS A 153 -19.36 -20.29 -14.43
C LYS A 153 -19.49 -18.84 -14.01
N GLU A 154 -20.69 -18.31 -14.16
CA GLU A 154 -20.99 -16.95 -13.77
C GLU A 154 -20.90 -16.78 -12.24
N CYS A 155 -20.27 -15.69 -11.79
CA CYS A 155 -20.19 -15.32 -10.39
C CYS A 155 -21.28 -14.29 -10.07
N SER A 156 -22.34 -14.71 -9.37
CA SER A 156 -23.47 -13.82 -9.06
C SER A 156 -23.16 -12.78 -7.98
N VAL A 157 -22.25 -13.09 -7.03
CA VAL A 157 -21.95 -12.22 -5.88
C VAL A 157 -20.47 -12.29 -5.55
N MET A 158 -19.86 -11.14 -5.28
CA MET A 158 -18.49 -11.01 -4.78
C MET A 158 -18.50 -10.29 -3.43
N PHE A 159 -17.85 -10.90 -2.44
CA PHE A 159 -17.61 -10.31 -1.12
C PHE A 159 -16.17 -9.84 -1.07
N LEU A 160 -15.96 -8.54 -0.88
CA LEU A 160 -14.67 -7.94 -0.55
C LEU A 160 -14.57 -7.88 0.97
N VAL A 161 -13.60 -8.59 1.53
CA VAL A 161 -13.35 -8.65 2.98
C VAL A 161 -11.87 -8.44 3.26
N GLY A 162 -11.52 -8.32 4.54
CA GLY A 162 -10.15 -8.12 4.99
C GLY A 162 -9.83 -6.68 5.36
N SER A 163 -8.67 -6.48 5.98
CA SER A 163 -8.26 -5.21 6.57
C SER A 163 -7.50 -4.28 5.62
N PHE A 164 -7.44 -4.59 4.32
CA PHE A 164 -6.68 -3.87 3.30
C PHE A 164 -6.95 -2.35 3.31
N ARG A 165 -6.12 -1.65 4.09
CA ARG A 165 -5.97 -0.21 4.23
C ARG A 165 -4.60 0.07 4.85
#